data_AF-A0A662VBR0-F1
#
_entry.id   AF-A0A662VBR0-F1
#
_cell.length_a   1.000
_cell.length_b   1.000
_cell.length_c   1.000
_cell.angle_alpha   90.00
_cell.angle_beta   90.00
_cell.angle_gamma   90.00
#
_symmetry.space_group_name_H-M   'P 1'
#
loop_
_entity.id
_entity.type
_entity.pdbx_description
1 polymer ?
#
loop_
_entity_poly.entity_id
_entity_poly.type
_entity_poly.pdbx_seq_one_letter_code
_entity_poly.pdbx_strand_id
1 'polypeptide(L)' 'MIKNISVGEIIAVRELRSLYGIEDPEIVLAKLIELGLVERGLACFNLSPIVKKAIKERKIRL' A
#
# COMPACT_ATOMS: atom_id res chain seq x y z
N MET A 1 -8.94 -8.63 -5.77
CA MET A 1 -9.01 -8.98 -4.32
C MET A 1 -7.76 -8.46 -3.66
N ILE A 2 -7.89 -7.69 -2.58
CA ILE A 2 -6.76 -7.13 -1.82
C ILE A 2 -5.97 -8.27 -1.17
N LYS A 3 -4.69 -8.38 -1.51
CA LYS A 3 -3.80 -9.43 -1.00
C LYS A 3 -3.15 -9.06 0.34
N ASN A 4 -2.84 -7.77 0.53
CA ASN A 4 -2.07 -7.29 1.68
C ASN A 4 -2.77 -6.12 2.37
N ILE A 5 -2.81 -6.15 3.70
CA ILE A 5 -3.38 -5.08 4.53
C ILE A 5 -2.28 -4.29 5.26
N SER A 6 -1.23 -4.97 5.68
CA SER A 6 -0.04 -4.43 6.35
C SER A 6 1.18 -5.17 5.81
N VAL A 7 2.24 -4.43 5.46
CA VAL A 7 3.46 -5.00 4.88
C VAL A 7 4.66 -4.31 5.52
N GLY A 8 5.66 -5.09 5.95
CA GLY A 8 6.92 -4.53 6.44
C GLY A 8 7.64 -3.74 5.35
N GLU A 9 8.29 -2.64 5.72
CA GLU A 9 8.88 -1.67 4.78
C GLU A 9 9.87 -2.32 3.80
N ILE A 10 10.76 -3.17 4.31
CA ILE A 10 11.75 -3.89 3.49
C ILE A 10 11.07 -4.81 2.47
N ILE A 11 10.02 -5.53 2.88
CA ILE A 11 9.29 -6.44 2.00
C ILE A 11 8.51 -5.66 0.95
N ALA A 12 7.85 -4.56 1.35
CA ALA A 12 7.08 -3.73 0.45
C ALA A 12 7.97 -3.18 -0.69
N VAL A 13 9.10 -2.56 -0.35
CA VAL A 13 10.03 -2.02 -1.36
C VAL A 13 10.58 -3.13 -2.25
N ARG A 14 11.03 -4.25 -1.66
CA ARG A 14 11.60 -5.37 -2.41
C ARG A 14 10.60 -5.97 -3.39
N GLU A 15 9.37 -6.25 -2.95
CA GLU A 15 8.37 -6.88 -3.81
C GLU A 15 7.86 -5.92 -4.89
N LEU A 16 7.59 -4.66 -4.56
CA LEU A 16 7.21 -3.64 -5.55
C LEU A 16 8.27 -3.54 -6.66
N ARG A 17 9.56 -3.55 -6.29
CA ARG A 17 10.66 -3.51 -7.25
C ARG A 17 10.78 -4.81 -8.05
N SER A 18 10.95 -5.94 -7.38
CA SER A 18 11.36 -7.19 -8.01
C SER A 18 10.21 -8.01 -8.60
N LEU A 19 9.01 -7.95 -8.01
CA LEU A 19 7.86 -8.75 -8.46
C LEU A 19 6.92 -7.95 -9.34
N TYR A 20 6.77 -6.66 -9.06
CA TYR A 20 5.82 -5.78 -9.76
C TYR A 20 6.50 -4.78 -10.70
N GLY A 21 7.83 -4.75 -10.77
CA GLY A 21 8.58 -3.94 -11.73
C GLY A 21 8.46 -2.42 -11.51
N ILE A 22 8.10 -1.97 -10.30
CA ILE A 22 8.07 -0.55 -9.97
C ILE A 22 9.52 -0.07 -9.85
N GLU A 23 9.91 0.89 -10.69
CA GLU A 23 11.27 1.41 -10.79
C GLU A 23 11.72 2.14 -9.50
N ASP A 24 10.82 2.95 -8.94
CA ASP A 24 11.02 3.68 -7.67
C ASP A 24 9.85 3.45 -6.69
N PRO A 25 9.86 2.31 -5.97
CA PRO A 25 8.83 1.98 -4.97
C PRO A 25 8.68 3.06 -3.90
N GLU A 26 9.78 3.67 -3.49
CA GLU A 26 9.82 4.67 -2.42
C GLU A 26 9.03 5.92 -2.80
N ILE A 27 9.20 6.43 -4.03
CA ILE A 27 8.40 7.55 -4.56
C ILE A 27 6.92 7.17 -4.65
N VAL A 28 6.61 5.97 -5.15
CA VAL A 28 5.22 5.52 -5.25
C VAL A 28 4.57 5.41 -3.87
N LEU A 29 5.25 4.81 -2.91
CA LEU A 29 4.77 4.68 -1.52
C LEU A 29 4.58 6.06 -0.88
N ALA A 30 5.52 6.98 -1.06
CA ALA A 30 5.39 8.36 -0.59
C ALA A 30 4.14 9.04 -1.18
N LYS A 31 3.87 8.85 -2.47
CA LYS A 31 2.67 9.41 -3.12
C LYS A 31 1.38 8.77 -2.60
N LEU A 32 1.37 7.46 -2.37
CA LEU A 32 0.22 6.76 -1.79
C LEU A 32 -0.08 7.21 -0.36
N ILE A 33 0.97 7.55 0.41
CA ILE A 33 0.84 8.15 1.74
C ILE A 33 0.28 9.57 1.65
N GLU A 34 0.81 10.40 0.75
CA GLU A 34 0.31 11.76 0.50
C GLU A 34 -1.17 11.77 0.13
N LEU A 35 -1.61 10.78 -0.68
CA LEU A 35 -3.01 10.59 -1.08
C LEU A 35 -3.89 9.98 0.03
N GLY A 36 -3.33 9.62 1.19
CA GLY A 36 -4.07 8.99 2.29
C GLY A 36 -4.58 7.58 1.98
N LEU A 37 -4.00 6.90 0.99
CA LEU A 37 -4.37 5.53 0.62
C LEU A 37 -3.59 4.50 1.45
N VAL A 38 -2.38 4.87 1.87
CA VAL A 38 -1.48 4.08 2.71
C VAL A 38 -1.06 4.93 3.91
N GLU A 39 -0.84 4.29 5.04
CA GLU A 39 -0.33 4.90 6.28
C GLU A 39 1.02 4.26 6.63
N ARG A 40 1.97 5.07 7.08
CA ARG A 40 3.26 4.58 7.59
C ARG A 40 3.16 4.31 9.09
N GLY A 41 3.44 3.07 9.48
CA GLY A 41 3.64 2.68 10.88
C GLY A 41 5.13 2.58 11.22
N LEU A 42 5.46 1.96 12.35
CA LEU A 42 6.85 1.66 12.70
C LEU A 42 7.38 0.55 11.76
N ALA A 43 8.21 0.92 10.79
CA ALA A 43 8.82 0.03 9.79
C ALA A 43 7.81 -0.78 8.95
N CYS A 44 6.60 -0.26 8.74
CA CYS A 44 5.57 -0.92 7.92
C CYS A 44 4.67 0.09 7.19
N PHE A 45 4.03 -0.40 6.13
CA PHE A 45 2.99 0.30 5.39
C PHE A 45 1.65 -0.41 5.58
N ASN A 46 0.60 0.36 5.85
CA ASN A 46 -0.74 -0.15 6.11
C ASN A 46 -1.73 0.47 5.13
N LEU A 47 -2.71 -0.29 4.64
CA LEU A 47 -3.85 0.35 3.98
C LEU A 47 -4.60 1.25 4.95
N SER A 48 -4.96 2.45 4.49
CA SER A 48 -5.68 3.40 5.33
C SER A 48 -7.10 2.92 5.66
N PRO A 49 -7.71 3.40 6.76
CA PRO A 49 -9.09 3.07 7.13
C PRO A 49 -10.10 3.41 6.04
N ILE A 50 -9.90 4.51 5.30
CA ILE A 50 -10.79 4.92 4.21
C ILE A 50 -10.78 3.90 3.07
N VAL A 51 -9.60 3.39 2.70
CA VAL A 51 -9.46 2.34 1.68
C VAL A 51 -10.10 1.04 2.17
N LYS A 52 -9.79 0.61 3.41
CA LYS A 52 -10.40 -0.59 4.03
C LYS A 52 -11.93 -0.52 4.03
N LYS A 53 -12.51 0.63 4.37
CA LYS A 53 -13.96 0.86 4.35
C LYS A 53 -14.52 0.78 2.95
N ALA A 54 -13.89 1.43 1.97
CA ALA A 54 -14.35 1.43 0.59
C ALA A 54 -14.38 0.03 -0.05
N ILE A 55 -13.38 -0.81 0.27
CA ILE A 55 -13.33 -2.23 -0.12
C ILE A 55 -14.47 -3.02 0.54
N LYS A 56 -14.68 -2.85 1.85
CA LYS A 56 -15.74 -3.54 2.60
C LYS A 56 -17.13 -3.21 2.07
N GLU A 57 -17.36 -1.95 1.70
CA GLU A 57 -18.63 -1.46 1.14
C GLU A 57 -18.80 -1.83 -0.35
N ARG A 58 -17.86 -2.56 -0.97
CA ARG A 58 -17.83 -2.89 -2.41
C ARG A 58 -17.90 -1.68 -3.34
N LYS A 59 -17.59 -0.48 -2.83
CA LYS A 59 -17.54 0.77 -3.60
C LYS A 59 -16.36 0.82 -4.56
N ILE A 60 -15.36 -0.03 -4.32
CA ILE A 60 -14.20 -0.19 -5.20
C ILE A 60 -13.99 -1.71 -5.39
N ARG A 61 -13.91 -2.15 -6.64
CA ARG A 61 -13.40 -3.48 -6.99
C ARG A 61 -11.93 -3.33 -7.38
N LEU A 62 -11.04 -3.63 -6.42
CA LEU A 62 -9.58 -3.74 -6.61
C LEU A 62 -9.18 -5.22 -6.68
#